data_AF-A0A0A9XXG0-F1
#
_entry.id   AF-A0A0A9XXG0-F1
#
_cell.length_a   1.000
_cell.length_b   1.000
_cell.length_c   1.000
_cell.angle_alpha   90.00
_cell.angle_beta   90.00
_cell.angle_gamma   90.00
#
_symmetry.space_group_name_H-M   'P 1'
#
loop_
_entity.id
_entity.type
_entity.pdbx_description
1 polymer ?
#
loop_
_entity_poly.entity_id
_entity_poly.type
_entity_poly.pdbx_seq_one_letter_code
_entity_poly.pdbx_strand_id
1 'polypeptide(L)'
;MQCEDEWSEMHQRFKKEGLDADSLKLEDRLLQVWRWLVDAESNLRNSRRMLDKLYEQQHEEIEEMENYVGKMKKLAEKRATDVEAECSVLKLEKTELLELLDGFGALGDSIYEKVLFLGEEKVKAAEDLEILKNMKLPSNGVNSDILTEMIKVSSEKESLKREVTEMRERIHLLEKSSRQLEIDNDRLSFKGDCFIPSRFGCSSSFTLSRVFVMVLLMVFNVQSLSSSPLVIDLNAPCKKIDRFWTHTGFSPLDSSYGATQSLLLSKDEKINLALISALPNRSISHVRIHWLLNLVYKKNLKYDWSKLDEILDWIVTLKLNMIFEIMGLPQSDSSPHSLNWSEFCSELANHIVARYGQEVVKNWIFELWNEPDLKQYNIANFTTESYLHYAKSCIDGIRSQLPNALIGGPAGLFKNTTNHKLCWGFLEECNSLRNRCNIDFISFHKKAFPEDLLAESLKLALSIQREFPTLWKLPFFNSEADLMSGWWKPRGWRGDVYYAASIVQVVHLFILNNLQNLFMGISNDNGFLNMSPFFFDQRTLLTRFNMSFSNCTQFFKKPVYVATALLGKLENNVVSIGSDSNSSLSGIPSINSCKNASSSTVILTTLGQGNPITKSIEIVFPFSWGPGTRLSTIF
;
A
#
# COMPACT_ATOMS: atom_id res chain seq x y z
N MET A 1 28.51 26.57 -7.20
CA MET A 1 29.11 25.35 -6.62
C MET A 1 30.62 25.48 -6.76
N GLN A 2 31.32 25.73 -5.66
CA GLN A 2 32.77 25.52 -5.61
C GLN A 2 33.02 24.01 -5.74
N CYS A 3 33.99 23.61 -6.54
CA CYS A 3 34.48 22.23 -6.59
C CYS A 3 35.15 21.97 -5.23
N GLU A 4 34.53 21.13 -4.39
CA GLU A 4 35.12 20.69 -3.12
C GLU A 4 36.36 19.85 -3.47
N ASP A 5 37.54 20.26 -2.99
CA ASP A 5 38.80 19.54 -3.21
C ASP A 5 38.94 18.43 -2.15
N GLU A 6 38.33 17.29 -2.46
CA GLU A 6 38.27 16.10 -1.58
C GLU A 6 39.65 15.56 -1.20
N TRP A 7 40.66 15.80 -2.06
CA TRP A 7 42.03 15.39 -1.77
C TRP A 7 42.60 16.19 -0.59
N SER A 8 42.36 17.50 -0.56
CA SER A 8 42.78 18.38 0.52
C SER A 8 42.08 18.06 1.85
N GLU A 9 40.78 17.72 1.82
CA GLU A 9 40.05 17.30 3.03
C GLU A 9 40.56 15.99 3.61
N MET A 10 40.89 15.02 2.75
CA MET A 10 41.48 13.74 3.18
C MET A 10 42.84 13.97 3.86
N HIS A 11 43.69 14.84 3.29
CA HIS A 11 44.99 15.18 3.90
C HIS A 11 44.83 15.90 5.26
N GLN A 12 43.85 16.80 5.37
CA GLN A 12 43.52 17.42 6.66
C GLN A 12 43.07 16.39 7.69
N ARG A 13 42.32 15.36 7.28
CA ARG A 13 41.84 14.31 8.18
C ARG A 13 42.97 13.40 8.67
N PHE A 14 43.90 13.01 7.80
CA PHE A 14 45.14 12.30 8.20
C PHE A 14 45.90 13.12 9.24
N LYS A 15 46.12 14.41 8.97
CA LYS A 15 46.82 15.32 9.89
C LYS A 15 46.09 15.48 11.24
N LYS A 16 44.76 15.51 11.25
CA LYS A 16 43.94 15.60 12.47
C LYS A 16 44.07 14.36 13.35
N GLU A 17 44.35 13.20 12.76
CA GLU A 17 44.63 11.96 13.48
C GLU A 17 46.13 11.79 13.81
N GLY A 18 46.95 12.81 13.56
CA GLY A 18 48.39 12.77 13.85
C GLY A 18 49.18 11.93 12.86
N LEU A 19 48.60 11.60 11.69
CA LEU A 19 49.22 10.80 10.65
C LEU A 19 49.69 11.70 9.50
N ASP A 20 50.86 11.40 8.96
CA ASP A 20 51.37 12.05 7.75
C ASP A 20 51.09 11.16 6.53
N ALA A 21 50.19 11.65 5.66
CA ALA A 21 49.70 10.88 4.52
C ALA A 21 50.80 10.55 3.50
N ASP A 22 51.81 11.41 3.36
CA ASP A 22 52.85 11.24 2.33
C ASP A 22 53.95 10.26 2.75
N SER A 23 54.17 10.07 4.05
CA SER A 23 55.13 9.09 4.59
C SER A 23 54.54 7.69 4.79
N LEU A 24 53.22 7.54 4.75
CA LEU A 24 52.55 6.24 4.86
C LEU A 24 52.59 5.46 3.53
N LYS A 25 52.81 4.14 3.64
CA LYS A 25 52.63 3.23 2.50
C LYS A 25 51.18 3.27 2.01
N LEU A 26 50.98 2.98 0.74
CA LEU A 26 49.65 3.03 0.12
C LEU A 26 48.65 2.11 0.82
N GLU A 27 49.09 0.92 1.24
CA GLU A 27 48.29 -0.07 1.96
C GLU A 27 47.80 0.46 3.31
N ASP A 28 48.68 1.13 4.07
CA ASP A 28 48.36 1.69 5.38
C ASP A 28 47.41 2.90 5.25
N ARG A 29 47.57 3.72 4.20
CA ARG A 29 46.62 4.79 3.86
C ARG A 29 45.25 4.24 3.53
N LEU A 30 45.19 3.21 2.68
CA LEU A 30 43.94 2.56 2.29
C LEU A 30 43.21 1.99 3.50
N LEU A 31 43.93 1.35 4.43
CA LEU A 31 43.35 0.78 5.65
C LEU A 31 42.76 1.87 6.56
N GLN A 32 43.44 3.02 6.67
CA GLN A 32 43.00 4.15 7.47
C GLN A 32 41.75 4.83 6.88
N VAL A 33 41.69 4.98 5.55
CA VAL A 33 40.50 5.47 4.85
C VAL A 33 39.34 4.47 5.01
N TRP A 34 39.61 3.16 4.90
CA TRP A 34 38.61 2.11 5.16
C TRP A 34 38.03 2.17 6.56
N ARG A 35 38.86 2.42 7.58
CA ARG A 35 38.38 2.60 8.96
C ARG A 35 37.41 3.78 9.05
N TRP A 36 37.75 4.92 8.45
CA TRP A 36 36.86 6.09 8.44
C TRP A 36 35.53 5.84 7.73
N LEU A 37 35.54 5.02 6.68
CA LEU A 37 34.33 4.63 5.96
C LEU A 37 33.41 3.77 6.85
N VAL A 38 33.98 2.77 7.54
CA VAL A 38 33.23 1.93 8.47
C VAL A 38 32.69 2.74 9.65
N ASP A 39 33.49 3.65 10.19
CA ASP A 39 33.06 4.56 11.26
C ASP A 39 31.94 5.50 10.79
N ALA A 40 32.04 6.02 9.56
CA ALA A 40 30.99 6.86 8.96
C ALA A 40 29.69 6.08 8.73
N GLU A 41 29.77 4.84 8.24
CA GLU A 41 28.61 3.97 8.05
C GLU A 41 27.93 3.65 9.40
N SER A 42 28.71 3.32 10.43
CA SER A 42 28.23 3.07 11.78
C SER A 42 27.52 4.30 12.36
N ASN A 43 28.12 5.48 12.20
CA ASN A 43 27.53 6.74 12.64
C ASN A 43 26.24 7.06 11.88
N LEU A 44 26.20 6.83 10.56
CA LEU A 44 25.00 7.03 9.74
C LEU A 44 23.86 6.10 10.17
N ARG A 45 24.16 4.82 10.45
CA ARG A 45 23.19 3.86 11.00
C ARG A 45 22.64 4.32 12.36
N ASN A 46 23.49 4.84 13.24
CA ASN A 46 23.07 5.36 14.55
C ASN A 46 22.22 6.63 14.42
N SER A 47 22.59 7.56 13.55
CA SER A 47 21.79 8.76 13.27
C SER A 47 20.43 8.41 12.66
N ARG A 48 20.36 7.40 11.79
CA ARG A 48 19.09 6.92 11.22
C ARG A 48 18.17 6.34 12.29
N ARG A 49 18.71 5.53 13.21
CA ARG A 49 17.95 5.03 14.38
C ARG A 49 17.44 6.15 15.28
N MET A 50 18.23 7.21 15.47
CA MET A 50 17.80 8.37 16.26
C MET A 50 16.68 9.14 15.55
N LEU A 51 16.74 9.26 14.23
CA LEU A 51 15.69 9.86 13.41
C LEU A 51 14.39 9.05 13.47
N ASP A 52 14.48 7.72 13.41
CA ASP A 52 13.32 6.83 13.51
C ASP A 52 12.63 6.98 14.88
N LYS A 53 13.41 7.04 15.98
CA LYS A 53 12.87 7.31 17.33
C LYS A 53 12.18 8.67 17.44
N LEU A 54 12.76 9.71 16.83
CA LEU A 54 12.15 11.05 16.82
C LEU A 54 10.86 11.08 16.00
N TYR A 55 10.78 10.30 14.92
CA TYR A 55 9.54 10.15 14.16
C TYR A 55 8.45 9.40 14.94
N GLU A 56 8.83 8.37 15.71
CA GLU A 56 7.91 7.67 16.60
C GLU A 56 7.37 8.62 17.69
N GLN A 57 8.25 9.37 18.36
CA GLN A 57 7.84 10.38 19.35
C GLN A 57 6.94 11.46 18.75
N GLN A 58 7.30 12.00 17.59
CA GLN A 58 6.46 12.97 16.88
C GLN A 58 5.08 12.38 16.52
N HIS A 59 5.01 11.08 16.22
CA HIS A 59 3.74 10.43 15.90
C HIS A 59 2.86 10.27 17.13
N GLU A 60 3.43 9.83 18.25
CA GLU A 60 2.73 9.72 19.54
C GLU A 60 2.18 11.09 19.99
N GLU A 61 2.98 12.16 19.89
CA GLU A 61 2.54 13.53 20.21
C GLU A 61 1.41 14.02 19.30
N ILE A 62 1.45 13.67 17.99
CA ILE A 62 0.36 14.00 17.06
C ILE A 62 -0.92 13.26 17.43
N GLU A 63 -0.82 11.97 17.77
CA GLU A 63 -1.98 11.17 18.15
C GLU A 63 -2.62 11.67 19.47
N GLU A 64 -1.80 12.05 20.45
CA GLU A 64 -2.27 12.69 21.68
C GLU A 64 -2.96 14.03 21.41
N MET A 65 -2.40 14.87 20.53
CA MET A 65 -3.04 16.11 20.10
C MET A 65 -4.37 15.86 19.39
N GLU A 66 -4.44 14.91 18.45
CA GLU A 66 -5.67 14.58 17.73
C GLU A 66 -6.76 14.11 18.69
N ASN A 67 -6.40 13.29 19.68
CA ASN A 67 -7.30 12.87 20.75
C ASN A 67 -7.77 14.04 21.62
N TYR A 68 -6.88 14.98 21.95
CA TYR A 68 -7.20 16.16 22.73
C TYR A 68 -8.12 17.13 21.96
N VAL A 69 -7.81 17.41 20.69
CA VAL A 69 -8.65 18.22 19.79
C VAL A 69 -10.03 17.55 19.59
N GLY A 70 -10.06 16.23 19.49
CA GLY A 70 -11.32 15.46 19.44
C GLY A 70 -12.17 15.64 20.71
N LYS A 71 -11.56 15.64 21.90
CA LYS A 71 -12.26 15.93 23.17
C LYS A 71 -12.77 17.38 23.21
N MET A 72 -11.96 18.35 22.78
CA MET A 72 -12.35 19.76 22.73
C MET A 72 -13.52 20.01 21.77
N LYS A 73 -13.51 19.36 20.60
CA LYS A 73 -14.61 19.44 19.64
C LYS A 73 -15.92 18.91 20.23
N LYS A 74 -15.88 17.77 20.93
CA LYS A 74 -17.05 17.22 21.63
C LYS A 74 -17.57 18.15 22.73
N LEU A 75 -16.68 18.81 23.47
CA LEU A 75 -17.09 19.76 24.52
C LEU A 75 -17.74 21.01 23.92
N ALA A 76 -17.21 21.49 22.78
CA ALA A 76 -17.75 22.63 22.05
C ALA A 76 -19.12 22.30 21.40
N GLU A 77 -19.26 21.12 20.79
CA GLU A 77 -20.54 20.63 20.25
C GLU A 77 -21.59 20.52 21.35
N LYS A 78 -21.24 19.97 22.53
CA LYS A 78 -22.15 19.91 23.68
C LYS A 78 -22.57 21.30 24.16
N ARG A 79 -21.63 22.23 24.26
CA ARG A 79 -21.94 23.61 24.68
C ARG A 79 -22.82 24.33 23.64
N ALA A 80 -22.62 24.07 22.36
CA ALA A 80 -23.48 24.61 21.30
C ALA A 80 -24.92 24.06 21.44
N THR A 81 -25.08 22.76 21.67
CA THR A 81 -26.42 22.16 21.88
C THR A 81 -27.09 22.68 23.15
N ASP A 82 -26.35 22.88 24.23
CA ASP A 82 -26.88 23.42 25.49
C ASP A 82 -27.37 24.88 25.28
N VAL A 83 -26.60 25.69 24.55
CA VAL A 83 -26.97 27.08 24.19
C VAL A 83 -28.18 27.13 23.24
N GLU A 84 -28.28 26.20 22.28
CA GLU A 84 -29.45 26.10 21.39
C GLU A 84 -30.71 25.70 22.17
N ALA A 85 -30.59 24.83 23.17
CA ALA A 85 -31.68 24.47 24.06
C ALA A 85 -32.13 25.66 24.92
N GLU A 86 -31.20 26.38 25.54
CA GLU A 86 -31.49 27.61 26.30
C GLU A 86 -32.15 28.68 25.42
N CYS A 87 -31.65 28.89 24.19
CA CYS A 87 -32.27 29.81 23.23
C CYS A 87 -33.70 29.39 22.86
N SER A 88 -34.00 28.10 22.84
CA SER A 88 -35.34 27.59 22.53
C SER A 88 -36.31 27.81 23.69
N VAL A 89 -35.86 27.64 24.93
CA VAL A 89 -36.63 27.97 26.15
C VAL A 89 -36.93 29.46 26.21
N LEU A 90 -35.93 30.31 26.01
CA LEU A 90 -36.10 31.78 26.00
C LEU A 90 -37.04 32.25 24.89
N LYS A 91 -37.06 31.59 23.73
CA LYS A 91 -38.04 31.87 22.67
C LYS A 91 -39.47 31.51 23.08
N LEU A 92 -39.64 30.43 23.83
CA LEU A 92 -40.95 30.00 24.34
C LEU A 92 -41.46 31.00 25.39
N GLU A 93 -40.64 31.35 26.38
CA GLU A 93 -40.96 32.35 27.41
C GLU A 93 -41.28 33.71 26.78
N LYS A 94 -40.52 34.10 25.74
CA LYS A 94 -40.82 35.31 24.95
C LYS A 94 -42.21 35.25 24.31
N THR A 95 -42.62 34.09 23.80
CA THR A 95 -43.91 33.91 23.15
C THR A 95 -45.04 33.98 24.18
N GLU A 96 -44.88 33.34 25.34
CA GLU A 96 -45.82 33.42 26.47
C GLU A 96 -45.95 34.86 27.01
N LEU A 97 -44.85 35.60 27.12
CA LEU A 97 -44.86 37.01 27.52
C LEU A 97 -45.55 37.91 26.49
N LEU A 98 -45.40 37.61 25.19
CA LEU A 98 -46.09 38.34 24.12
C LEU A 98 -47.61 38.06 24.13
N GLU A 99 -48.02 36.82 24.40
CA GLU A 99 -49.44 36.46 24.57
C GLU A 99 -50.06 37.11 25.82
N LEU A 100 -49.30 37.20 26.92
CA LEU A 100 -49.69 37.96 28.12
C LEU A 100 -49.83 39.46 27.86
N LEU A 101 -48.96 40.02 27.01
CA LEU A 101 -49.01 41.42 26.57
C LEU A 101 -50.22 41.72 25.69
N ASP A 102 -50.59 40.80 24.77
CA ASP A 102 -51.81 40.92 23.97
C ASP A 102 -53.09 40.76 24.81
N GLY A 103 -53.01 40.04 25.95
CA GLY A 103 -54.10 39.93 26.93
C GLY A 103 -54.32 41.18 27.78
N PHE A 104 -53.32 42.06 27.91
CA PHE A 104 -53.41 43.35 28.60
C PHE A 104 -53.69 44.50 27.62
N GLY A 105 -54.79 44.39 26.89
CA GLY A 105 -55.44 45.54 26.27
C GLY A 105 -56.07 46.47 27.31
N ALA A 106 -55.24 47.19 28.08
CA ALA A 106 -55.50 48.48 28.75
C ALA A 106 -54.63 48.63 30.02
N LEU A 107 -53.56 49.45 29.95
CA LEU A 107 -53.15 50.48 30.93
C LEU A 107 -51.65 50.83 30.79
N GLY A 108 -51.38 52.08 30.38
CA GLY A 108 -50.32 52.91 30.95
C GLY A 108 -48.93 52.91 30.29
N ASP A 109 -48.46 54.12 29.97
CA ASP A 109 -47.25 54.55 29.24
C ASP A 109 -45.87 54.15 29.82
N SER A 110 -45.69 53.09 30.61
CA SER A 110 -44.36 52.71 31.14
C SER A 110 -43.72 51.46 30.51
N ILE A 111 -44.45 50.73 29.66
CA ILE A 111 -43.96 49.52 28.99
C ILE A 111 -43.32 49.86 27.63
N TYR A 112 -43.80 50.91 26.95
CA TYR A 112 -43.29 51.33 25.63
C TYR A 112 -41.81 51.75 25.69
N GLU A 113 -41.39 52.44 26.76
CA GLU A 113 -39.98 52.81 26.97
C GLU A 113 -39.06 51.62 27.26
N LYS A 114 -39.56 50.57 27.94
CA LYS A 114 -38.79 49.34 28.18
C LYS A 114 -38.66 48.45 26.94
N VAL A 115 -39.66 48.46 26.05
CA VAL A 115 -39.62 47.73 24.77
C VAL A 115 -38.66 48.40 23.76
N LEU A 116 -38.54 49.73 23.79
CA LEU A 116 -37.56 50.48 22.98
C LEU A 116 -36.11 50.18 23.41
N PHE A 117 -35.86 50.13 24.73
CA PHE A 117 -34.55 49.77 25.29
C PHE A 117 -34.12 48.32 24.94
N LEU A 118 -35.04 47.36 25.03
CA LEU A 118 -34.78 45.96 24.64
C LEU A 118 -34.67 45.77 23.12
N GLY A 119 -35.30 46.64 22.32
CA GLY A 119 -35.14 46.67 20.86
C GLY A 119 -33.74 47.11 20.42
N GLU A 120 -33.17 48.10 21.10
CA GLU A 120 -31.80 48.59 20.86
C GLU A 120 -30.74 47.58 21.33
N GLU A 121 -30.92 46.90 22.47
CA GLU A 121 -30.02 45.82 22.90
C GLU A 121 -30.10 44.58 21.99
N LYS A 122 -31.26 44.31 21.37
CA LYS A 122 -31.43 43.22 20.40
C LYS A 122 -30.73 43.50 19.06
N VAL A 123 -30.72 44.75 18.59
CA VAL A 123 -29.96 45.14 17.38
C VAL A 123 -28.47 45.02 17.65
N LYS A 124 -28.02 45.44 18.83
CA LYS A 124 -26.62 45.32 19.27
C LYS A 124 -26.18 43.86 19.44
N ALA A 125 -27.02 43.01 20.04
CA ALA A 125 -26.73 41.58 20.18
C ALA A 125 -26.76 40.82 18.84
N ALA A 126 -27.59 41.25 17.87
CA ALA A 126 -27.60 40.69 16.52
C ALA A 126 -26.37 41.11 15.70
N GLU A 127 -25.93 42.36 15.84
CA GLU A 127 -24.67 42.85 15.27
C GLU A 127 -23.45 42.15 15.90
N ASP A 128 -23.45 41.94 17.23
CA ASP A 128 -22.40 41.19 17.93
C ASP A 128 -22.37 39.70 17.51
N LEU A 129 -23.52 39.09 17.22
CA LEU A 129 -23.61 37.71 16.70
C LEU A 129 -23.11 37.59 15.25
N GLU A 130 -23.33 38.62 14.42
CA GLU A 130 -22.84 38.72 13.05
C GLU A 130 -21.33 39.02 13.01
N ILE A 131 -20.83 39.81 13.97
CA ILE A 131 -19.41 40.05 14.24
C ILE A 131 -18.73 38.77 14.73
N LEU A 132 -19.36 38.00 15.63
CA LEU A 132 -18.85 36.71 16.12
C LEU A 132 -18.80 35.62 15.03
N LYS A 133 -19.72 35.64 14.06
CA LYS A 133 -19.66 34.76 12.88
C LYS A 133 -18.55 35.14 11.90
N ASN A 134 -18.13 36.41 11.86
CA ASN A 134 -17.14 36.93 10.92
C ASN A 134 -15.75 37.18 11.55
N MET A 135 -15.61 37.08 12.87
CA MET A 135 -14.32 37.15 13.56
C MET A 135 -13.56 35.81 13.44
N LYS A 136 -12.57 35.79 12.54
CA LYS A 136 -11.39 34.93 12.72
C LYS A 136 -10.89 35.13 14.15
N LEU A 137 -10.86 34.07 14.94
CA LEU A 137 -10.33 34.02 16.32
C LEU A 137 -9.16 35.00 16.55
N PRO A 138 -9.32 35.93 17.51
CA PRO A 138 -8.28 36.09 18.50
C PRO A 138 -8.87 35.97 19.91
N SER A 139 -8.01 35.45 20.76
CA SER A 139 -8.13 35.28 22.21
C SER A 139 -8.89 36.40 22.92
N ASN A 140 -9.99 36.04 23.60
CA ASN A 140 -10.05 36.11 25.06
C ASN A 140 -11.28 35.34 25.57
N GLY A 141 -11.01 34.34 26.42
CA GLY A 141 -12.01 33.40 26.96
C GLY A 141 -11.53 31.94 27.03
N VAL A 142 -10.27 31.67 26.68
CA VAL A 142 -9.60 30.39 26.99
C VAL A 142 -8.81 30.59 28.28
N ASN A 143 -8.98 29.69 29.26
CA ASN A 143 -8.16 29.62 30.48
C ASN A 143 -6.70 29.93 30.14
N SER A 144 -6.08 30.91 30.81
CA SER A 144 -4.72 31.37 30.50
C SER A 144 -3.70 30.22 30.52
N ASP A 145 -3.96 29.20 31.32
CA ASP A 145 -3.09 28.02 31.45
C ASP A 145 -3.12 27.14 30.19
N ILE A 146 -4.27 27.04 29.52
CA ILE A 146 -4.42 26.22 28.30
C ILE A 146 -3.76 26.92 27.11
N LEU A 147 -3.86 28.25 27.00
CA LEU A 147 -3.17 29.01 25.97
C LEU A 147 -1.65 28.99 26.19
N THR A 148 -1.21 29.04 27.45
CA THR A 148 0.21 28.96 27.81
C THR A 148 0.78 27.57 27.50
N GLU A 149 0.05 26.49 27.80
CA GLU A 149 0.43 25.13 27.42
C GLU A 149 0.41 24.94 25.89
N MET A 150 -0.59 25.46 25.17
CA MET A 150 -0.59 25.43 23.70
C MET A 150 0.59 26.18 23.09
N ILE A 151 0.98 27.34 23.65
CA ILE A 151 2.14 28.11 23.18
C ILE A 151 3.44 27.35 23.48
N LYS A 152 3.54 26.72 24.66
CA LYS A 152 4.68 25.91 25.07
C LYS A 152 4.86 24.67 24.18
N VAL A 153 3.79 23.90 23.96
CA VAL A 153 3.80 22.72 23.08
C VAL A 153 4.05 23.11 21.62
N SER A 154 3.49 24.24 21.15
CA SER A 154 3.77 24.76 19.81
C SER A 154 5.23 25.22 19.65
N SER A 155 5.82 25.78 20.71
CA SER A 155 7.24 26.15 20.79
C SER A 155 8.15 24.91 20.76
N GLU A 156 7.84 23.88 21.55
CA GLU A 156 8.59 22.61 21.59
C GLU A 156 8.51 21.88 20.24
N LYS A 157 7.34 21.87 19.59
CA LYS A 157 7.15 21.35 18.23
C LYS A 157 8.02 22.06 17.19
N GLU A 158 8.11 23.39 17.24
CA GLU A 158 8.98 24.14 16.32
C GLU A 158 10.47 23.96 16.64
N SER A 159 10.84 23.70 17.91
CA SER A 159 12.20 23.30 18.27
C SER A 159 12.58 21.95 17.68
N LEU A 160 11.74 20.92 17.89
CA LEU A 160 11.94 19.57 17.35
C LEU A 160 11.99 19.57 15.81
N LYS A 161 11.14 20.38 15.16
CA LYS A 161 11.13 20.53 13.70
C LYS A 161 12.43 21.14 13.17
N ARG A 162 13.05 22.08 13.91
CA ARG A 162 14.38 22.61 13.57
C ARG A 162 15.47 21.57 13.73
N GLU A 163 15.47 20.81 14.83
CA GLU A 163 16.43 19.73 15.06
C GLU A 163 16.34 18.63 13.98
N VAL A 164 15.13 18.23 13.60
CA VAL A 164 14.90 17.27 12.51
C VAL A 164 15.41 17.82 11.18
N THR A 165 15.24 19.12 10.92
CA THR A 165 15.73 19.76 9.69
C THR A 165 17.26 19.80 9.66
N GLU A 166 17.90 20.17 10.77
CA GLU A 166 19.37 20.17 10.91
C GLU A 166 19.97 18.77 10.74
N MET A 167 19.37 17.76 11.38
CA MET A 167 19.80 16.37 11.23
C MET A 167 19.63 15.86 9.79
N ARG A 168 18.56 16.27 9.11
CA ARG A 168 18.32 15.91 7.71
C ARG A 168 19.37 16.52 6.77
N GLU A 169 19.76 17.77 7.00
CA GLU A 169 20.83 18.43 6.24
C GLU A 169 22.18 17.73 6.48
N ARG A 170 22.46 17.33 7.73
CA ARG A 170 23.68 16.60 8.09
C ARG A 170 23.75 15.20 7.47
N ILE A 171 22.63 14.47 7.44
CA ILE A 171 22.53 13.18 6.73
C ILE A 171 22.73 13.38 5.24
N HIS A 172 22.14 14.42 4.65
CA HIS A 172 22.29 14.71 3.23
C HIS A 172 23.75 14.97 2.83
N LEU A 173 24.49 15.71 3.66
CA LEU A 173 25.94 15.94 3.49
C LEU A 173 26.75 14.63 3.56
N LEU A 174 26.42 13.75 4.51
CA LEU A 174 27.08 12.45 4.65
C LEU A 174 26.78 11.50 3.49
N GLU A 175 25.53 11.46 3.00
CA GLU A 175 25.14 10.66 1.83
C GLU A 175 25.84 11.14 0.55
N LYS A 176 25.98 12.46 0.37
CA LYS A 176 26.72 13.06 -0.75
C LYS A 176 28.19 12.64 -0.72
N SER A 177 28.83 12.71 0.45
CA SER A 177 30.22 12.30 0.64
C SER A 177 30.42 10.80 0.40
N SER A 178 29.52 9.95 0.90
CA SER A 178 29.57 8.49 0.72
C SER A 178 29.44 8.08 -0.75
N ARG A 179 28.50 8.69 -1.51
CA ARG A 179 28.29 8.37 -2.93
C ARG A 179 29.45 8.81 -3.81
N GLN A 180 30.07 9.94 -3.50
CA GLN A 180 31.22 10.43 -4.25
C GLN A 180 32.44 9.52 -4.08
N LEU A 181 32.64 8.99 -2.86
CA LEU A 181 33.69 8.00 -2.57
C LEU A 181 33.46 6.65 -3.26
N GLU A 182 32.22 6.19 -3.39
CA GLU A 182 31.89 4.99 -4.19
C GLU A 182 32.26 5.18 -5.67
N ILE A 183 31.93 6.35 -6.24
CA ILE A 183 32.23 6.69 -7.64
C ILE A 183 33.74 6.75 -7.90
N ASP A 184 34.53 7.27 -6.95
CA ASP A 184 35.99 7.36 -7.11
C ASP A 184 36.70 6.02 -6.88
N ASN A 185 36.15 5.13 -6.06
CA ASN A 185 36.61 3.73 -5.95
C ASN A 185 36.37 2.95 -7.26
N ASP A 186 35.21 3.13 -7.88
CA ASP A 186 34.88 2.50 -9.18
C ASP A 186 35.75 3.05 -10.33
N ARG A 187 36.22 4.30 -10.24
CA ARG A 187 37.18 4.87 -11.20
C ARG A 187 38.60 4.35 -11.01
N LEU A 188 38.98 3.99 -9.78
CA LEU A 188 40.29 3.39 -9.48
C LEU A 188 40.36 1.92 -9.90
N SER A 189 39.26 1.17 -9.79
CA SER A 189 39.18 -0.22 -10.27
C SER A 189 39.27 -0.33 -11.80
N PHE A 190 38.72 0.63 -12.54
CA PHE A 190 38.74 0.64 -14.01
C PHE A 190 40.11 0.96 -14.66
N LYS A 191 41.10 1.46 -13.91
CA LYS A 191 42.45 1.74 -14.43
C LYS A 191 43.42 0.55 -14.33
N GLY A 192 43.01 -0.58 -13.74
CA GLY A 192 43.82 -1.79 -13.59
C GLY A 192 43.78 -2.75 -14.80
N ASP A 193 42.73 -2.69 -15.63
CA ASP A 193 42.46 -3.68 -16.66
C ASP A 193 42.58 -3.13 -18.09
N CYS A 194 43.78 -2.72 -18.47
CA CYS A 194 44.14 -2.53 -19.88
C CYS A 194 45.65 -2.72 -20.04
N PHE A 195 46.11 -3.92 -20.41
CA PHE A 195 47.22 -4.13 -21.37
C PHE A 195 47.54 -5.64 -21.56
N ILE A 196 47.54 -6.05 -22.84
CA ILE A 196 48.28 -7.15 -23.51
C ILE A 196 47.49 -8.42 -23.94
N PRO A 197 47.72 -8.94 -25.19
CA PRO A 197 46.74 -9.66 -25.99
C PRO A 197 47.01 -11.16 -26.23
N SER A 198 45.98 -11.80 -26.80
CA SER A 198 45.81 -13.18 -27.31
C SER A 198 46.99 -13.85 -28.04
N ARG A 199 47.18 -15.17 -27.85
CA ARG A 199 47.22 -16.22 -28.92
C ARG A 199 47.51 -17.67 -28.41
N PHE A 200 47.05 -18.63 -29.23
CA PHE A 200 47.21 -20.11 -29.23
C PHE A 200 46.33 -20.92 -28.26
N GLY A 201 45.70 -22.06 -28.59
CA GLY A 201 45.70 -22.91 -29.78
C GLY A 201 45.40 -24.37 -29.35
N CYS A 202 44.29 -24.94 -29.85
CA CYS A 202 43.93 -26.35 -30.05
C CYS A 202 44.14 -27.47 -28.97
N SER A 203 43.03 -28.16 -28.70
CA SER A 203 42.83 -29.63 -28.72
C SER A 203 42.82 -30.48 -27.43
N SER A 204 41.80 -31.35 -27.44
CA SER A 204 41.63 -32.66 -26.81
C SER A 204 41.19 -32.82 -25.35
N SER A 205 40.23 -33.74 -25.23
CA SER A 205 39.57 -34.33 -24.07
C SER A 205 40.51 -34.98 -23.05
N PHE A 206 40.19 -34.92 -21.75
CA PHE A 206 39.78 -36.06 -20.91
C PHE A 206 39.50 -35.59 -19.47
N THR A 207 38.92 -36.51 -18.71
CA THR A 207 38.17 -36.41 -17.45
C THR A 207 38.93 -36.17 -16.14
N LEU A 208 38.16 -35.64 -15.18
CA LEU A 208 38.15 -35.84 -13.71
C LEU A 208 39.26 -35.24 -12.81
N SER A 209 38.73 -34.55 -11.79
CA SER A 209 39.09 -34.60 -10.36
C SER A 209 40.06 -33.59 -9.75
N ARG A 210 39.55 -33.03 -8.63
CA ARG A 210 40.18 -32.35 -7.48
C ARG A 210 40.25 -30.82 -7.58
N VAL A 211 39.37 -30.12 -6.83
CA VAL A 211 39.53 -29.73 -5.41
C VAL A 211 40.70 -28.77 -5.24
N PHE A 212 40.37 -27.49 -5.04
CA PHE A 212 41.21 -26.57 -4.29
C PHE A 212 40.31 -25.79 -3.32
N VAL A 213 40.49 -26.11 -2.04
CA VAL A 213 40.08 -25.32 -0.90
C VAL A 213 41.20 -24.30 -0.66
N MET A 214 40.87 -23.02 -0.52
CA MET A 214 41.64 -22.19 0.40
C MET A 214 40.73 -21.19 1.10
N VAL A 215 40.76 -21.34 2.42
CA VAL A 215 40.00 -20.67 3.46
C VAL A 215 40.77 -19.42 3.90
N LEU A 216 40.07 -18.31 4.14
CA LEU A 216 40.55 -17.28 5.06
C LEU A 216 39.52 -17.13 6.20
N LEU A 217 39.78 -17.86 7.29
CA LEU A 217 39.09 -17.75 8.57
C LEU A 217 39.63 -16.53 9.32
N MET A 218 38.81 -15.50 9.52
CA MET A 218 38.92 -14.69 10.74
C MET A 218 38.02 -15.33 11.79
N VAL A 219 38.66 -16.02 12.73
CA VAL A 219 38.02 -16.60 13.91
C VAL A 219 37.67 -15.46 14.87
N PHE A 220 36.40 -15.10 14.92
CA PHE A 220 35.82 -14.59 16.16
C PHE A 220 35.11 -15.76 16.85
N ASN A 221 35.64 -16.14 18.02
CA ASN A 221 34.99 -17.06 18.94
C ASN A 221 33.66 -16.45 19.38
N VAL A 222 32.56 -16.88 18.74
CA VAL A 222 31.22 -16.76 19.30
C VAL A 222 30.78 -18.18 19.66
N GLN A 223 30.59 -18.42 20.94
CA GLN A 223 30.03 -19.67 21.46
C GLN A 223 28.75 -20.00 20.67
N SER A 224 28.78 -21.11 19.92
CA SER A 224 27.63 -21.58 19.16
C SER A 224 26.55 -22.03 20.13
N LEU A 225 25.47 -21.26 20.28
CA LEU A 225 24.20 -21.85 20.69
C LEU A 225 23.77 -22.79 19.56
N SER A 226 23.86 -24.09 19.83
CA SER A 226 23.32 -25.17 18.99
C SER A 226 21.82 -24.96 18.79
N SER A 227 21.44 -24.29 17.70
CA SER A 227 20.07 -24.28 17.22
C SER A 227 19.83 -25.50 16.34
N SER A 228 18.73 -26.22 16.57
CA SER A 228 18.34 -27.36 15.74
C SER A 228 18.18 -26.94 14.27
N PRO A 229 18.59 -27.79 13.30
CA PRO A 229 18.43 -27.49 11.88
C PRO A 229 16.96 -27.30 11.52
N LEU A 230 16.67 -26.40 10.57
CA LEU A 230 15.37 -26.37 9.90
C LEU A 230 15.32 -27.56 8.93
N VAL A 231 14.57 -28.60 9.29
CA VAL A 231 14.40 -29.79 8.47
C VAL A 231 13.15 -29.65 7.60
N ILE A 232 13.34 -29.70 6.27
CA ILE A 232 12.29 -29.72 5.26
C ILE A 232 12.27 -31.12 4.66
N ASP A 233 11.36 -31.96 5.14
CA ASP A 233 11.16 -33.30 4.58
C ASP A 233 10.13 -33.26 3.46
N LEU A 234 10.59 -33.41 2.21
CA LEU A 234 9.72 -33.43 1.04
C LEU A 234 8.89 -34.72 0.92
N ASN A 235 9.11 -35.71 1.79
CA ASN A 235 8.25 -36.89 1.95
C ASN A 235 7.09 -36.66 2.93
N ALA A 236 7.08 -35.53 3.64
CA ALA A 236 6.03 -35.23 4.60
C ALA A 236 4.66 -35.06 3.89
N PRO A 237 3.54 -35.19 4.64
CA PRO A 237 2.21 -34.99 4.08
C PRO A 237 2.10 -33.63 3.38
N CYS A 238 1.62 -33.65 2.15
CA CYS A 238 1.37 -32.45 1.36
C CYS A 238 -0.11 -32.24 1.10
N LYS A 239 -0.45 -30.99 0.83
CA LYS A 239 -1.81 -30.54 0.52
C LYS A 239 -1.79 -29.75 -0.78
N LYS A 240 -2.81 -29.96 -1.60
CA LYS A 240 -3.02 -29.14 -2.79
C LYS A 240 -3.26 -27.68 -2.35
N ILE A 241 -2.67 -26.76 -3.09
CA ILE A 241 -2.86 -25.33 -2.92
C ILE A 241 -3.27 -24.70 -4.26
N ASP A 242 -4.20 -23.75 -4.20
CA ASP A 242 -4.52 -22.89 -5.33
C ASP A 242 -3.77 -21.56 -5.16
N ARG A 243 -3.38 -20.92 -6.27
CA ARG A 243 -2.55 -19.71 -6.23
C ARG A 243 -3.39 -18.46 -5.99
N PHE A 244 -3.68 -18.16 -4.73
CA PHE A 244 -4.53 -17.04 -4.32
C PHE A 244 -3.83 -15.66 -4.31
N TRP A 245 -2.53 -15.58 -4.57
CA TRP A 245 -1.72 -14.34 -4.50
C TRP A 245 -1.34 -13.75 -5.87
N THR A 246 -2.03 -14.13 -6.94
CA THR A 246 -1.63 -13.81 -8.33
C THR A 246 -2.23 -12.50 -8.86
N HIS A 247 -2.47 -11.53 -7.99
CA HIS A 247 -3.18 -10.31 -8.31
C HIS A 247 -2.31 -9.09 -7.99
N THR A 248 -2.38 -8.09 -8.86
CA THR A 248 -1.88 -6.74 -8.61
C THR A 248 -2.93 -5.71 -8.95
N GLY A 249 -2.66 -4.44 -8.63
CA GLY A 249 -3.54 -3.34 -8.98
C GLY A 249 -2.84 -2.00 -9.02
N PHE A 250 -3.53 -1.01 -9.58
CA PHE A 250 -3.13 0.39 -9.55
C PHE A 250 -4.29 1.32 -9.86
N SER A 251 -4.05 2.61 -9.66
CA SER A 251 -5.00 3.69 -9.91
C SER A 251 -4.31 4.86 -10.65
N PRO A 252 -5.05 5.56 -11.53
CA PRO A 252 -4.78 6.96 -11.86
C PRO A 252 -4.57 7.83 -10.61
N LEU A 253 -3.82 8.92 -10.76
CA LEU A 253 -3.49 9.85 -9.66
C LEU A 253 -4.73 10.49 -9.01
N ASP A 254 -5.77 10.71 -9.82
CA ASP A 254 -7.06 11.22 -9.38
C ASP A 254 -8.19 10.61 -10.24
N SER A 255 -9.42 10.93 -9.86
CA SER A 255 -10.63 10.40 -10.49
C SER A 255 -11.05 11.12 -11.77
N SER A 256 -10.25 12.07 -12.27
CA SER A 256 -10.56 12.81 -13.48
C SER A 256 -10.38 11.96 -14.73
N TYR A 257 -11.15 12.30 -15.76
CA TYR A 257 -10.98 11.76 -17.09
C TYR A 257 -9.55 11.93 -17.62
N GLY A 258 -8.97 13.13 -17.44
CA GLY A 258 -7.64 13.46 -17.94
C GLY A 258 -6.55 12.61 -17.30
N ALA A 259 -6.58 12.43 -15.97
CA ALA A 259 -5.62 11.57 -15.27
C ALA A 259 -5.79 10.09 -15.69
N THR A 260 -7.03 9.62 -15.80
CA THR A 260 -7.34 8.25 -16.23
C THR A 260 -6.80 7.99 -17.63
N GLN A 261 -7.14 8.85 -18.59
CA GLN A 261 -6.69 8.72 -19.97
C GLN A 261 -5.17 8.82 -20.10
N SER A 262 -4.57 9.80 -19.42
CA SER A 262 -3.13 10.05 -19.47
C SER A 262 -2.34 8.85 -18.95
N LEU A 263 -2.76 8.23 -17.85
CA LEU A 263 -2.09 7.03 -17.33
C LEU A 263 -2.36 5.81 -18.20
N LEU A 264 -3.63 5.41 -18.34
CA LEU A 264 -4.00 4.10 -18.90
C LEU A 264 -3.64 3.94 -20.38
N LEU A 265 -3.61 5.04 -21.14
CA LEU A 265 -3.23 5.01 -22.56
C LEU A 265 -1.76 5.38 -22.78
N SER A 266 -1.00 5.67 -21.72
CA SER A 266 0.42 6.00 -21.85
C SER A 266 1.25 4.81 -22.34
N LYS A 267 2.33 5.14 -23.06
CA LYS A 267 3.36 4.17 -23.44
C LYS A 267 4.00 3.51 -22.22
N ASP A 268 4.21 4.28 -21.16
CA ASP A 268 4.86 3.80 -19.95
C ASP A 268 4.01 2.74 -19.24
N GLU A 269 2.70 2.95 -19.13
CA GLU A 269 1.80 1.96 -18.54
C GLU A 269 1.70 0.70 -19.41
N LYS A 270 1.69 0.85 -20.74
CA LYS A 270 1.73 -0.30 -21.66
C LYS A 270 3.00 -1.16 -21.46
N ILE A 271 4.16 -0.52 -21.27
CA ILE A 271 5.42 -1.23 -20.96
C ILE A 271 5.36 -1.85 -19.56
N ASN A 272 4.83 -1.15 -18.58
CA ASN A 272 4.65 -1.63 -17.21
C ASN A 272 3.82 -2.93 -17.16
N LEU A 273 2.64 -2.92 -17.79
CA LEU A 273 1.79 -4.09 -17.95
C LEU A 273 2.49 -5.22 -18.70
N ALA A 274 3.24 -4.92 -19.76
CA ALA A 274 4.00 -5.93 -20.49
C ALA A 274 5.04 -6.62 -19.59
N LEU A 275 5.77 -5.84 -18.78
CA LEU A 275 6.74 -6.38 -17.83
C LEU A 275 6.06 -7.16 -16.69
N ILE A 276 4.90 -6.72 -16.21
CA ILE A 276 4.09 -7.48 -15.25
C ILE A 276 3.66 -8.82 -15.84
N SER A 277 3.15 -8.82 -17.08
CA SER A 277 2.71 -10.05 -17.78
C SER A 277 3.87 -11.01 -18.09
N ALA A 278 5.10 -10.50 -18.19
CA ALA A 278 6.30 -11.29 -18.45
C ALA A 278 6.78 -12.11 -17.24
N LEU A 279 6.17 -11.94 -16.06
CA LEU A 279 6.46 -12.80 -14.91
C LEU A 279 6.15 -14.27 -15.24
N PRO A 280 7.01 -15.21 -14.81
CA PRO A 280 6.89 -16.61 -15.20
C PRO A 280 5.61 -17.23 -14.64
N ASN A 281 5.10 -18.26 -15.32
CA ASN A 281 3.98 -19.08 -14.84
C ASN A 281 2.74 -18.27 -14.40
N ARG A 282 2.50 -17.10 -15.00
CA ARG A 282 1.43 -16.17 -14.60
C ARG A 282 1.49 -15.82 -13.11
N SER A 283 2.69 -15.52 -12.57
CA SER A 283 2.83 -15.08 -11.17
C SER A 283 1.89 -13.94 -10.83
N ILE A 284 1.64 -13.06 -11.81
CA ILE A 284 0.50 -12.15 -11.82
C ILE A 284 -0.39 -12.59 -12.99
N SER A 285 -1.65 -12.83 -12.68
CA SER A 285 -2.66 -13.29 -13.61
C SER A 285 -3.79 -12.26 -13.79
N HIS A 286 -4.05 -11.43 -12.78
CA HIS A 286 -5.05 -10.36 -12.84
C HIS A 286 -4.49 -9.00 -12.46
N VAL A 287 -5.06 -7.96 -13.05
CA VAL A 287 -4.78 -6.56 -12.72
C VAL A 287 -6.09 -5.86 -12.37
N ARG A 288 -6.13 -5.24 -11.18
CA ARG A 288 -7.22 -4.39 -10.68
C ARG A 288 -6.94 -2.93 -11.03
N ILE A 289 -7.82 -2.30 -11.80
CA ILE A 289 -7.57 -0.95 -12.32
C ILE A 289 -8.75 -0.04 -11.98
N HIS A 290 -8.46 1.02 -11.21
CA HIS A 290 -9.48 2.00 -10.86
C HIS A 290 -9.91 2.84 -12.06
N TRP A 291 -11.13 3.38 -11.97
CA TRP A 291 -11.65 4.43 -12.86
C TRP A 291 -11.76 4.06 -14.35
N LEU A 292 -11.74 2.77 -14.70
CA LEU A 292 -11.85 2.31 -16.10
C LEU A 292 -13.04 2.93 -16.83
N LEU A 293 -14.18 3.08 -16.15
CA LEU A 293 -15.41 3.59 -16.76
C LEU A 293 -15.35 5.08 -17.11
N ASN A 294 -14.38 5.83 -16.59
CA ASN A 294 -14.14 7.19 -17.04
C ASN A 294 -13.73 7.23 -18.52
N LEU A 295 -13.11 6.17 -19.06
CA LEU A 295 -12.72 6.12 -20.47
C LEU A 295 -13.90 5.99 -21.44
N VAL A 296 -15.12 5.76 -20.93
CA VAL A 296 -16.33 5.61 -21.74
C VAL A 296 -16.97 6.97 -21.99
N TYR A 297 -17.39 7.20 -23.22
CA TYR A 297 -18.08 8.42 -23.63
C TYR A 297 -19.49 8.09 -24.15
N LYS A 298 -20.53 8.79 -23.72
CA LYS A 298 -21.90 8.63 -24.20
C LYS A 298 -22.26 9.75 -25.17
N LYS A 299 -22.43 9.40 -26.45
CA LYS A 299 -22.81 10.31 -27.54
C LYS A 299 -24.13 9.85 -28.17
N ASN A 300 -25.13 10.74 -28.24
CA ASN A 300 -26.43 10.45 -28.86
C ASN A 300 -27.06 9.12 -28.41
N LEU A 301 -27.08 8.88 -27.08
CA LEU A 301 -27.57 7.65 -26.43
C LEU A 301 -26.75 6.37 -26.70
N LYS A 302 -25.65 6.44 -27.45
CA LYS A 302 -24.74 5.31 -27.66
C LYS A 302 -23.44 5.51 -26.88
N TYR A 303 -22.89 4.44 -26.35
CA TYR A 303 -21.57 4.46 -25.73
C TYR A 303 -20.48 4.27 -26.79
N ASP A 304 -19.48 5.14 -26.75
CA ASP A 304 -18.20 5.02 -27.42
C ASP A 304 -17.22 4.39 -26.44
N TRP A 305 -16.83 3.15 -26.76
CA TRP A 305 -15.94 2.31 -25.98
C TRP A 305 -14.47 2.42 -26.42
N SER A 306 -14.15 3.22 -27.46
CA SER A 306 -12.86 3.19 -28.14
C SER A 306 -11.63 3.30 -27.22
N LYS A 307 -11.68 4.19 -26.22
CA LYS A 307 -10.57 4.37 -25.25
C LYS A 307 -10.51 3.25 -24.23
N LEU A 308 -11.66 2.71 -23.80
CA LEU A 308 -11.70 1.55 -22.94
C LEU A 308 -11.14 0.32 -23.68
N ASP A 309 -11.54 0.13 -24.94
CA ASP A 309 -11.07 -0.95 -25.81
C ASP A 309 -9.55 -0.91 -25.98
N GLU A 310 -8.94 0.27 -26.10
CA GLU A 310 -7.48 0.38 -26.26
C GLU A 310 -6.69 -0.27 -25.12
N ILE A 311 -7.11 -0.03 -23.87
CA ILE A 311 -6.43 -0.63 -22.70
C ILE A 311 -6.85 -2.10 -22.51
N LEU A 312 -8.11 -2.44 -22.70
CA LEU A 312 -8.58 -3.82 -22.56
C LEU A 312 -7.98 -4.74 -23.63
N ASP A 313 -7.85 -4.29 -24.87
CA ASP A 313 -7.16 -5.01 -25.95
C ASP A 313 -5.72 -5.31 -25.58
N TRP A 314 -5.03 -4.34 -24.96
CA TRP A 314 -3.65 -4.52 -24.53
C TRP A 314 -3.55 -5.57 -23.42
N ILE A 315 -4.44 -5.51 -22.42
CA ILE A 315 -4.48 -6.48 -21.32
C ILE A 315 -4.76 -7.90 -21.84
N VAL A 316 -5.74 -8.05 -22.73
CA VAL A 316 -6.06 -9.34 -23.36
C VAL A 316 -4.91 -9.85 -24.23
N THR A 317 -4.25 -8.97 -24.99
CA THR A 317 -3.05 -9.31 -25.79
C THR A 317 -1.92 -9.86 -24.91
N LEU A 318 -1.72 -9.25 -23.74
CA LEU A 318 -0.75 -9.69 -22.73
C LEU A 318 -1.20 -10.94 -21.96
N LYS A 319 -2.39 -11.48 -22.28
CA LYS A 319 -3.02 -12.63 -21.60
C LYS A 319 -3.24 -12.37 -20.10
N LEU A 320 -3.37 -11.11 -19.69
CA LEU A 320 -3.78 -10.73 -18.35
C LEU A 320 -5.31 -10.77 -18.25
N ASN A 321 -5.82 -11.04 -17.06
CA ASN A 321 -7.25 -10.94 -16.75
C ASN A 321 -7.53 -9.64 -15.99
N MET A 322 -8.78 -9.21 -16.00
CA MET A 322 -9.20 -8.05 -15.23
C MET A 322 -9.73 -8.47 -13.86
N ILE A 323 -9.36 -7.71 -12.83
CA ILE A 323 -10.31 -7.39 -11.76
C ILE A 323 -10.98 -6.09 -12.21
N PHE A 324 -12.11 -6.22 -12.90
CA PHE A 324 -12.84 -5.14 -13.52
C PHE A 324 -13.70 -4.46 -12.47
N GLU A 325 -13.22 -3.33 -11.96
CA GLU A 325 -13.99 -2.49 -11.08
C GLU A 325 -15.06 -1.74 -11.86
N ILE A 326 -16.31 -1.85 -11.43
CA ILE A 326 -17.45 -1.14 -12.02
C ILE A 326 -17.44 0.32 -11.52
N MET A 327 -16.34 1.02 -11.81
CA MET A 327 -15.96 2.27 -11.16
C MET A 327 -15.62 3.36 -12.18
N GLY A 328 -16.21 4.54 -11.97
CA GLY A 328 -16.06 5.72 -12.83
C GLY A 328 -17.38 6.21 -13.39
N LEU A 329 -17.36 7.43 -13.91
CA LEU A 329 -18.52 8.10 -14.48
C LEU A 329 -18.26 8.35 -15.97
N PRO A 330 -18.95 7.63 -16.87
CA PRO A 330 -18.89 7.89 -18.31
C PRO A 330 -19.17 9.37 -18.61
N GLN A 331 -18.39 9.94 -19.52
CA GLN A 331 -18.57 11.32 -19.98
C GLN A 331 -19.78 11.40 -20.93
N SER A 332 -20.44 12.56 -21.06
CA SER A 332 -21.56 12.74 -21.99
C SER A 332 -21.67 14.14 -22.58
N ASP A 333 -22.27 14.25 -23.78
CA ASP A 333 -22.55 15.54 -24.46
C ASP A 333 -23.61 16.39 -23.72
N SER A 334 -24.56 15.72 -23.06
CA SER A 334 -25.62 16.34 -22.25
C SER A 334 -25.18 16.50 -20.79
N SER A 335 -25.57 17.60 -20.13
CA SER A 335 -25.42 17.84 -18.68
C SER A 335 -25.96 16.65 -17.86
N PRO A 336 -25.57 16.46 -16.58
CA PRO A 336 -25.47 15.13 -15.98
C PRO A 336 -26.84 14.47 -15.86
N HIS A 337 -27.21 13.66 -16.84
CA HIS A 337 -28.30 12.72 -16.72
C HIS A 337 -27.87 11.64 -15.73
N SER A 338 -28.77 11.26 -14.84
CA SER A 338 -28.59 10.08 -13.98
C SER A 338 -28.24 8.88 -14.85
N LEU A 339 -27.05 8.31 -14.65
CA LEU A 339 -26.62 7.11 -15.37
C LEU A 339 -27.55 5.96 -14.95
N ASN A 340 -28.24 5.36 -15.93
CA ASN A 340 -28.95 4.11 -15.71
C ASN A 340 -27.94 2.97 -15.62
N TRP A 341 -27.53 2.62 -14.39
CA TRP A 341 -26.50 1.61 -14.13
C TRP A 341 -26.85 0.21 -14.66
N SER A 342 -28.12 -0.17 -14.67
CA SER A 342 -28.52 -1.51 -15.13
C SER A 342 -28.36 -1.65 -16.65
N GLU A 343 -28.86 -0.66 -17.40
CA GLU A 343 -28.70 -0.58 -18.85
C GLU A 343 -27.22 -0.45 -19.24
N PHE A 344 -26.49 0.45 -18.56
CA PHE A 344 -25.07 0.66 -18.82
C PHE A 344 -24.25 -0.63 -18.61
N CYS A 345 -24.43 -1.32 -17.48
CA CYS A 345 -23.68 -2.54 -17.18
C CYS A 345 -24.09 -3.70 -18.11
N SER A 346 -25.35 -3.77 -18.52
CA SER A 346 -25.79 -4.73 -19.55
C SER A 346 -25.11 -4.47 -20.90
N GLU A 347 -25.08 -3.21 -21.36
CA GLU A 347 -24.40 -2.85 -22.61
C GLU A 347 -22.89 -3.06 -22.53
N LEU A 348 -22.26 -2.71 -21.40
CA LEU A 348 -20.84 -2.97 -21.15
C LEU A 348 -20.54 -4.48 -21.23
N ALA A 349 -21.32 -5.31 -20.54
CA ALA A 349 -21.13 -6.76 -20.55
C ALA A 349 -21.33 -7.36 -21.95
N ASN A 350 -22.37 -6.92 -22.68
CA ASN A 350 -22.58 -7.33 -24.06
C ASN A 350 -21.40 -6.91 -24.96
N HIS A 351 -20.90 -5.68 -24.81
CA HIS A 351 -19.77 -5.16 -25.59
C HIS A 351 -18.49 -5.96 -25.37
N ILE A 352 -18.08 -6.17 -24.12
CA ILE A 352 -16.84 -6.93 -23.81
C ILE A 352 -16.95 -8.40 -24.23
N VAL A 353 -18.14 -9.01 -24.12
CA VAL A 353 -18.38 -10.38 -24.57
C VAL A 353 -18.34 -10.47 -26.09
N ALA A 354 -18.96 -9.54 -26.79
CA ALA A 354 -18.93 -9.47 -28.26
C ALA A 354 -17.50 -9.28 -28.78
N ARG A 355 -16.68 -8.50 -28.06
CA ARG A 355 -15.30 -8.18 -28.47
C ARG A 355 -14.30 -9.29 -28.14
N TYR A 356 -14.34 -9.86 -26.95
CA TYR A 356 -13.31 -10.79 -26.46
C TYR A 356 -13.76 -12.25 -26.38
N GLY A 357 -15.07 -12.51 -26.48
CA GLY A 357 -15.67 -13.82 -26.32
C GLY A 357 -15.81 -14.24 -24.85
N GLN A 358 -16.80 -15.10 -24.59
CA GLN A 358 -17.12 -15.57 -23.23
C GLN A 358 -15.94 -16.30 -22.57
N GLU A 359 -15.13 -17.03 -23.33
CA GLU A 359 -14.00 -17.80 -22.79
C GLU A 359 -12.90 -16.93 -22.18
N VAL A 360 -12.74 -15.70 -22.66
CA VAL A 360 -11.81 -14.72 -22.09
C VAL A 360 -12.46 -14.05 -20.88
N VAL A 361 -13.66 -13.51 -21.07
CA VAL A 361 -14.34 -12.68 -20.06
C VAL A 361 -14.77 -13.48 -18.83
N LYS A 362 -15.04 -14.80 -18.95
CA LYS A 362 -15.36 -15.65 -17.79
C LYS A 362 -14.24 -15.74 -16.75
N ASN A 363 -13.00 -15.42 -17.14
CA ASN A 363 -11.86 -15.39 -16.23
C ASN A 363 -11.65 -14.01 -15.60
N TRP A 364 -12.51 -13.04 -15.88
CA TRP A 364 -12.46 -11.72 -15.23
C TRP A 364 -13.24 -11.77 -13.92
N ILE A 365 -12.79 -10.98 -12.95
CA ILE A 365 -13.45 -10.76 -11.66
C ILE A 365 -14.11 -9.39 -11.74
N PHE A 366 -15.43 -9.30 -11.59
CA PHE A 366 -16.11 -8.01 -11.50
C PHE A 366 -16.19 -7.58 -10.04
N GLU A 367 -15.81 -6.34 -9.75
CA GLU A 367 -15.81 -5.81 -8.39
C GLU A 367 -16.59 -4.50 -8.34
N LEU A 368 -17.40 -4.34 -7.28
CA LEU A 368 -18.10 -3.08 -7.04
C LEU A 368 -17.11 -1.94 -6.75
N TRP A 369 -17.62 -0.71 -6.78
CA TRP A 369 -16.88 0.53 -6.58
C TRP A 369 -15.87 0.48 -5.41
N ASN A 370 -14.64 0.93 -5.64
CA ASN A 370 -13.56 0.98 -4.64
C ASN A 370 -13.89 1.88 -3.45
N GLU A 371 -13.75 1.35 -2.23
CA GLU A 371 -13.81 2.09 -0.96
C GLU A 371 -14.91 3.16 -0.93
N PRO A 372 -16.18 2.76 -1.13
CA PRO A 372 -17.27 3.70 -1.41
C PRO A 372 -17.54 4.67 -0.25
N ASP A 373 -17.14 4.30 0.97
CA ASP A 373 -17.28 5.16 2.16
C ASP A 373 -16.22 6.28 2.25
N LEU A 374 -15.14 6.22 1.45
CA LEU A 374 -14.12 7.26 1.47
C LEU A 374 -14.47 8.39 0.50
N LYS A 375 -14.46 9.63 1.02
CA LYS A 375 -14.81 10.85 0.27
C LYS A 375 -14.03 11.01 -1.04
N GLN A 376 -12.76 10.64 -1.06
CA GLN A 376 -11.91 10.74 -2.25
C GLN A 376 -12.30 9.79 -3.38
N TYR A 377 -12.97 8.67 -3.07
CA TYR A 377 -13.45 7.70 -4.05
C TYR A 377 -14.96 7.81 -4.29
N ASN A 378 -15.73 8.32 -3.34
CA ASN A 378 -17.17 8.55 -3.47
C ASN A 378 -17.51 9.83 -4.26
N ILE A 379 -16.97 9.96 -5.47
CA ILE A 379 -17.22 11.13 -6.33
C ILE A 379 -18.65 11.16 -6.88
N ALA A 380 -19.35 10.03 -6.84
CA ALA A 380 -20.75 9.91 -7.22
C ALA A 380 -21.72 10.37 -6.10
N ASN A 381 -21.19 10.80 -4.94
CA ASN A 381 -21.96 11.23 -3.77
C ASN A 381 -23.00 10.19 -3.31
N PHE A 382 -22.61 8.92 -3.30
CA PHE A 382 -23.48 7.84 -2.86
C PHE A 382 -23.94 8.03 -1.41
N THR A 383 -25.25 8.09 -1.22
CA THR A 383 -25.94 7.71 0.01
C THR A 383 -26.04 6.18 0.10
N THR A 384 -26.37 5.62 1.28
CA THR A 384 -26.59 4.18 1.44
C THR A 384 -27.61 3.65 0.43
N GLU A 385 -28.76 4.29 0.29
CA GLU A 385 -29.80 3.89 -0.66
C GLU A 385 -29.30 3.91 -2.12
N SER A 386 -28.65 5.00 -2.53
CA SER A 386 -28.14 5.11 -3.91
C SER A 386 -27.00 4.13 -4.20
N TYR A 387 -26.16 3.80 -3.22
CA TYR A 387 -25.12 2.77 -3.35
C TYR A 387 -25.74 1.38 -3.50
N LEU A 388 -26.75 1.04 -2.69
CA LEU A 388 -27.49 -0.22 -2.82
C LEU A 388 -28.15 -0.36 -4.19
N HIS A 389 -28.78 0.73 -4.67
CA HIS A 389 -29.37 0.76 -6.01
C HIS A 389 -28.31 0.58 -7.10
N TYR A 390 -27.18 1.28 -7.01
CA TYR A 390 -26.02 1.11 -7.90
C TYR A 390 -25.54 -0.35 -7.92
N ALA A 391 -25.26 -0.92 -6.75
CA ALA A 391 -24.70 -2.26 -6.62
C ALA A 391 -25.62 -3.31 -7.25
N LYS A 392 -26.91 -3.27 -6.89
CA LYS A 392 -27.91 -4.18 -7.46
C LYS A 392 -28.04 -4.02 -8.97
N SER A 393 -28.15 -2.77 -9.45
CA SER A 393 -28.29 -2.48 -10.89
C SER A 393 -27.10 -2.99 -11.69
N CYS A 394 -25.88 -2.82 -11.17
CA CYS A 394 -24.67 -3.30 -11.83
C CYS A 394 -24.62 -4.83 -11.87
N ILE A 395 -24.94 -5.49 -10.76
CA ILE A 395 -24.93 -6.95 -10.67
C ILE A 395 -25.95 -7.55 -11.64
N ASP A 396 -27.19 -7.05 -11.62
CA ASP A 396 -28.26 -7.52 -12.52
C ASP A 396 -27.91 -7.23 -13.99
N GLY A 397 -27.36 -6.05 -14.28
CA GLY A 397 -26.93 -5.64 -15.62
C GLY A 397 -25.85 -6.56 -16.20
N ILE A 398 -24.75 -6.78 -15.46
CA ILE A 398 -23.67 -7.69 -15.88
C ILE A 398 -24.21 -9.11 -16.07
N ARG A 399 -24.97 -9.63 -15.09
CA ARG A 399 -25.47 -11.01 -15.12
C ARG A 399 -26.51 -11.25 -16.21
N SER A 400 -27.17 -10.22 -16.73
CA SER A 400 -28.08 -10.34 -17.87
C SER A 400 -27.39 -10.83 -19.15
N GLN A 401 -26.09 -10.54 -19.31
CA GLN A 401 -25.28 -10.97 -20.45
C GLN A 401 -24.25 -12.04 -20.08
N LEU A 402 -23.83 -12.06 -18.81
CA LEU A 402 -22.86 -13.01 -18.25
C LEU A 402 -23.43 -13.68 -16.99
N PRO A 403 -24.33 -14.68 -17.11
CA PRO A 403 -25.01 -15.29 -15.96
C PRO A 403 -24.08 -15.91 -14.91
N ASN A 404 -22.88 -16.33 -15.34
CA ASN A 404 -21.85 -16.95 -14.50
C ASN A 404 -20.66 -16.01 -14.23
N ALA A 405 -20.80 -14.70 -14.42
CA ALA A 405 -19.75 -13.74 -14.06
C ALA A 405 -19.44 -13.82 -12.56
N LEU A 406 -18.16 -13.89 -12.22
CA LEU A 406 -17.69 -13.82 -10.84
C LEU A 406 -17.74 -12.36 -10.38
N ILE A 407 -18.70 -12.01 -9.53
CA ILE A 407 -18.95 -10.63 -9.10
C ILE A 407 -19.06 -10.48 -7.58
N GLY A 408 -18.43 -9.44 -7.03
CA GLY A 408 -18.40 -9.22 -5.58
C GLY A 408 -18.08 -7.78 -5.19
N GLY A 409 -18.02 -7.54 -3.89
CA GLY A 409 -17.84 -6.20 -3.31
C GLY A 409 -17.98 -6.23 -1.79
N PRO A 410 -18.01 -5.07 -1.11
CA PRO A 410 -18.02 -3.70 -1.62
C PRO A 410 -16.61 -3.06 -1.71
N ALA A 411 -15.52 -3.84 -1.66
CA ALA A 411 -14.14 -3.34 -1.72
C ALA A 411 -13.85 -2.25 -0.66
N GLY A 412 -14.35 -2.46 0.55
CA GLY A 412 -14.34 -1.47 1.63
C GLY A 412 -13.33 -1.74 2.74
N LEU A 413 -13.11 -0.74 3.59
CA LEU A 413 -12.21 -0.83 4.74
C LEU A 413 -12.86 -1.43 6.01
N PHE A 414 -14.20 -1.48 6.07
CA PHE A 414 -14.98 -2.05 7.19
C PHE A 414 -14.48 -1.65 8.60
N LYS A 415 -14.44 -0.35 8.93
CA LYS A 415 -13.97 0.14 10.24
C LYS A 415 -15.05 0.05 11.31
N ASN A 416 -16.11 0.83 11.19
CA ASN A 416 -17.28 0.74 12.06
C ASN A 416 -18.55 1.08 11.27
N THR A 417 -19.71 0.72 11.82
CA THR A 417 -21.03 0.87 11.17
C THR A 417 -21.41 2.33 10.93
N THR A 418 -20.96 3.25 11.78
CA THR A 418 -21.26 4.69 11.65
C THR A 418 -20.46 5.37 10.54
N ASN A 419 -19.19 5.03 10.40
CA ASN A 419 -18.27 5.65 9.45
C ASN A 419 -18.34 4.99 8.08
N HIS A 420 -18.53 3.66 8.02
CA HIS A 420 -18.55 2.90 6.76
C HIS A 420 -19.95 2.34 6.45
N LYS A 421 -20.95 3.24 6.44
CA LYS A 421 -22.37 2.88 6.28
C LYS A 421 -22.68 2.23 4.93
N LEU A 422 -21.96 2.54 3.87
CA LEU A 422 -22.20 1.96 2.54
C LEU A 422 -21.78 0.49 2.53
N CYS A 423 -20.59 0.18 3.05
CA CYS A 423 -20.11 -1.19 3.11
C CYS A 423 -20.96 -2.08 4.04
N TRP A 424 -21.26 -1.61 5.25
CA TRP A 424 -22.06 -2.38 6.20
C TRP A 424 -23.52 -2.48 5.77
N GLY A 425 -24.11 -1.39 5.26
CA GLY A 425 -25.47 -1.38 4.73
C GLY A 425 -25.63 -2.30 3.52
N PHE A 426 -24.60 -2.43 2.67
CA PHE A 426 -24.57 -3.41 1.59
C PHE A 426 -24.65 -4.85 2.12
N LEU A 427 -23.80 -5.22 3.10
CA LEU A 427 -23.86 -6.57 3.68
C LEU A 427 -25.19 -6.85 4.39
N GLU A 428 -25.76 -5.85 5.08
CA GLU A 428 -27.07 -5.95 5.72
C GLU A 428 -28.18 -6.21 4.70
N GLU A 429 -28.22 -5.45 3.61
CA GLU A 429 -29.18 -5.64 2.51
C GLU A 429 -29.00 -7.03 1.87
N CYS A 430 -27.77 -7.47 1.63
CA CYS A 430 -27.49 -8.80 1.10
C CYS A 430 -27.89 -9.92 2.05
N ASN A 431 -27.84 -9.68 3.36
CA ASN A 431 -28.21 -10.66 4.37
C ASN A 431 -29.72 -10.78 4.60
N SER A 432 -30.48 -9.73 4.31
CA SER A 432 -31.92 -9.61 4.62
C SER A 432 -32.82 -10.64 3.95
N LEU A 433 -32.49 -11.11 2.74
CA LEU A 433 -33.28 -12.09 1.99
C LEU A 433 -32.33 -13.06 1.25
N ARG A 434 -32.62 -14.36 1.35
CA ARG A 434 -31.87 -15.42 0.65
C ARG A 434 -31.84 -15.11 -0.85
N ASN A 435 -30.65 -14.87 -1.41
CA ASN A 435 -30.35 -14.55 -2.82
C ASN A 435 -30.58 -13.09 -3.28
N ARG A 436 -30.67 -12.10 -2.39
CA ARG A 436 -30.98 -10.71 -2.82
C ARG A 436 -29.89 -10.02 -3.64
N CYS A 437 -28.62 -10.17 -3.24
CA CYS A 437 -27.52 -9.45 -3.89
C CYS A 437 -26.84 -10.22 -5.01
N ASN A 438 -27.05 -11.54 -5.10
CA ASN A 438 -26.45 -12.37 -6.16
C ASN A 438 -24.94 -12.08 -6.37
N ILE A 439 -24.18 -12.04 -5.27
CA ILE A 439 -22.71 -11.91 -5.27
C ILE A 439 -22.06 -13.26 -5.01
N ASP A 440 -20.82 -13.41 -5.47
CA ASP A 440 -20.05 -14.65 -5.40
C ASP A 440 -18.91 -14.57 -4.37
N PHE A 441 -18.53 -13.36 -3.95
CA PHE A 441 -17.51 -13.13 -2.93
C PHE A 441 -17.71 -11.79 -2.21
N ILE A 442 -17.11 -11.66 -1.02
CA ILE A 442 -17.04 -10.41 -0.26
C ILE A 442 -15.61 -9.88 -0.35
N SER A 443 -15.42 -8.69 -0.90
CA SER A 443 -14.11 -8.03 -0.93
C SER A 443 -13.97 -6.89 0.05
N PHE A 444 -12.74 -6.72 0.54
CA PHE A 444 -12.37 -5.71 1.53
C PHE A 444 -10.90 -5.35 1.40
N HIS A 445 -10.47 -4.26 2.06
CA HIS A 445 -9.05 -3.92 2.18
C HIS A 445 -8.63 -3.88 3.64
N LYS A 446 -7.65 -4.74 3.98
CA LYS A 446 -6.84 -4.62 5.21
C LYS A 446 -5.39 -4.51 4.80
N LYS A 447 -4.68 -3.59 5.45
CA LYS A 447 -3.29 -3.28 5.16
C LYS A 447 -2.51 -3.25 6.46
N ALA A 448 -1.52 -4.13 6.60
CA ALA A 448 -0.67 -4.22 7.78
C ALA A 448 0.54 -5.11 7.48
N PHE A 449 1.50 -5.15 8.40
CA PHE A 449 2.62 -6.09 8.33
C PHE A 449 2.15 -7.55 8.48
N PRO A 450 2.96 -8.56 8.09
CA PRO A 450 2.44 -9.89 7.79
C PRO A 450 1.58 -10.57 8.86
N GLU A 451 1.98 -10.56 10.14
CA GLU A 451 1.16 -11.17 11.20
C GLU A 451 -0.16 -10.41 11.44
N ASP A 452 -0.09 -9.08 11.50
CA ASP A 452 -1.27 -8.23 11.72
C ASP A 452 -2.23 -8.31 10.54
N LEU A 453 -1.72 -8.37 9.31
CA LEU A 453 -2.54 -8.47 8.10
C LEU A 453 -3.36 -9.75 8.11
N LEU A 454 -2.74 -10.87 8.49
CA LEU A 454 -3.42 -12.15 8.70
C LEU A 454 -4.50 -12.02 9.78
N ALA A 455 -4.12 -11.50 10.96
CA ALA A 455 -4.99 -11.40 12.12
C ALA A 455 -6.22 -10.50 11.84
N GLU A 456 -6.01 -9.33 11.25
CA GLU A 456 -7.08 -8.40 10.90
C GLU A 456 -8.00 -8.93 9.79
N SER A 457 -7.43 -9.58 8.77
CA SER A 457 -8.21 -10.20 7.70
C SER A 457 -9.11 -11.31 8.25
N LEU A 458 -8.58 -12.18 9.11
CA LEU A 458 -9.33 -13.24 9.77
C LEU A 458 -10.40 -12.68 10.70
N LYS A 459 -10.04 -11.69 11.53
CA LYS A 459 -10.97 -11.06 12.47
C LYS A 459 -12.18 -10.48 11.75
N LEU A 460 -11.97 -9.77 10.63
CA LEU A 460 -13.06 -9.21 9.83
C LEU A 460 -13.90 -10.30 9.15
N ALA A 461 -13.26 -11.29 8.53
CA ALA A 461 -13.99 -12.38 7.86
C ALA A 461 -14.91 -13.13 8.83
N LEU A 462 -14.38 -13.50 10.01
CA LEU A 462 -15.14 -14.19 11.05
C LEU A 462 -16.23 -13.31 11.66
N SER A 463 -16.01 -12.00 11.83
CA SER A 463 -17.06 -11.10 12.31
C SER A 463 -18.20 -10.99 11.30
N ILE A 464 -17.89 -10.87 10.01
CA ILE A 464 -18.89 -10.84 8.93
C ILE A 464 -19.69 -12.14 8.89
N GLN A 465 -19.05 -13.30 8.93
CA GLN A 465 -19.77 -14.59 8.93
C GLN A 465 -20.72 -14.74 10.13
N ARG A 466 -20.32 -14.22 11.30
CA ARG A 466 -21.13 -14.24 12.52
C ARG A 466 -22.31 -13.27 12.45
N GLU A 467 -22.09 -12.06 11.94
CA GLU A 467 -23.11 -11.00 11.89
C GLU A 467 -24.09 -11.17 10.72
N PHE A 468 -23.63 -11.76 9.61
CA PHE A 468 -24.40 -11.95 8.39
C PHE A 468 -24.47 -13.44 8.03
N PRO A 469 -25.24 -14.26 8.79
CA PRO A 469 -25.22 -15.71 8.70
C PRO A 469 -25.76 -16.26 7.37
N THR A 470 -26.43 -15.47 6.52
CA THR A 470 -26.81 -15.94 5.19
C THR A 470 -25.66 -15.87 4.19
N LEU A 471 -24.62 -15.08 4.49
CA LEU A 471 -23.45 -14.87 3.63
C LEU A 471 -22.28 -15.81 3.97
N TRP A 472 -22.44 -16.70 4.95
CA TRP A 472 -21.34 -17.51 5.51
C TRP A 472 -20.56 -18.35 4.49
N LYS A 473 -21.19 -18.73 3.37
CA LYS A 473 -20.56 -19.54 2.31
C LYS A 473 -19.71 -18.73 1.33
N LEU A 474 -19.86 -17.41 1.31
CA LEU A 474 -19.14 -16.58 0.35
C LEU A 474 -17.65 -16.53 0.75
N PRO A 475 -16.73 -16.78 -0.19
CA PRO A 475 -15.32 -16.56 0.05
C PRO A 475 -15.04 -15.06 0.19
N PHE A 476 -13.93 -14.77 0.86
CA PHE A 476 -13.44 -13.42 1.06
C PHE A 476 -12.29 -13.09 0.11
N PHE A 477 -12.17 -11.83 -0.29
CA PHE A 477 -11.07 -11.34 -1.11
C PHE A 477 -10.47 -10.08 -0.48
N ASN A 478 -9.22 -10.15 -0.01
CA ASN A 478 -8.49 -8.93 0.33
C ASN A 478 -7.83 -8.37 -0.95
N SER A 479 -8.57 -7.54 -1.68
CA SER A 479 -8.19 -7.01 -3.00
C SER A 479 -7.16 -5.86 -2.95
N GLU A 480 -6.73 -5.45 -1.74
CA GLU A 480 -5.58 -4.56 -1.52
C GLU A 480 -4.83 -4.88 -0.20
N ALA A 481 -4.28 -6.09 -0.12
CA ALA A 481 -3.58 -6.69 1.03
C ALA A 481 -2.14 -6.18 1.22
N ASP A 482 -1.96 -4.87 1.26
CA ASP A 482 -0.62 -4.25 1.31
C ASP A 482 -0.06 -4.10 2.72
N LEU A 483 1.26 -3.89 2.85
CA LEU A 483 1.87 -3.64 4.16
C LEU A 483 1.49 -2.29 4.79
N MET A 484 1.28 -1.28 3.95
CA MET A 484 0.97 0.09 4.38
C MET A 484 0.18 0.83 3.32
N SER A 485 -0.80 1.64 3.75
CA SER A 485 -1.56 2.56 2.89
C SER A 485 -0.69 3.67 2.29
N GLY A 486 -1.18 4.29 1.22
CA GLY A 486 -0.50 5.36 0.49
C GLY A 486 0.71 4.84 -0.29
N TRP A 487 0.46 4.30 -1.48
CA TRP A 487 1.49 3.72 -2.36
C TRP A 487 2.59 4.72 -2.73
N TRP A 488 2.25 6.02 -2.83
CA TRP A 488 3.15 7.12 -3.21
C TRP A 488 4.11 7.56 -2.10
N LYS A 489 3.87 7.18 -0.84
CA LYS A 489 4.70 7.60 0.31
C LYS A 489 6.11 6.97 0.21
N PRO A 490 7.20 7.74 0.20
CA PRO A 490 8.54 7.16 0.11
C PRO A 490 8.89 6.43 1.41
N ARG A 491 9.30 5.17 1.30
CA ARG A 491 9.89 4.34 2.36
C ARG A 491 11.03 3.51 1.78
N GLY A 492 12.22 3.56 2.37
CA GLY A 492 13.38 2.81 1.87
C GLY A 492 13.11 1.30 1.72
N TRP A 493 12.39 0.72 2.68
CA TRP A 493 12.04 -0.71 2.65
C TRP A 493 11.14 -1.11 1.48
N ARG A 494 10.42 -0.20 0.83
CA ARG A 494 9.62 -0.49 -0.38
C ARG A 494 10.50 -0.74 -1.61
N GLY A 495 11.74 -0.27 -1.58
CA GLY A 495 12.72 -0.40 -2.65
C GLY A 495 13.60 -1.65 -2.56
N ASP A 496 13.70 -2.26 -1.39
CA ASP A 496 14.67 -3.31 -1.09
C ASP A 496 14.03 -4.70 -0.86
N VAL A 497 14.85 -5.64 -0.39
CA VAL A 497 14.47 -7.05 -0.14
C VAL A 497 13.51 -7.22 1.04
N TYR A 498 13.38 -6.22 1.93
CA TYR A 498 12.46 -6.30 3.05
C TYR A 498 11.02 -6.37 2.55
N TYR A 499 10.62 -5.47 1.63
CA TYR A 499 9.28 -5.55 1.04
C TYR A 499 9.04 -6.89 0.33
N ALA A 500 10.04 -7.37 -0.41
CA ALA A 500 9.98 -8.64 -1.11
C ALA A 500 9.75 -9.82 -0.14
N ALA A 501 10.52 -9.90 0.95
CA ALA A 501 10.39 -10.93 1.96
C ALA A 501 9.06 -10.84 2.73
N SER A 502 8.58 -9.64 3.03
CA SER A 502 7.29 -9.43 3.68
C SER A 502 6.12 -9.93 2.83
N ILE A 503 6.12 -9.71 1.51
CA ILE A 503 5.07 -10.24 0.62
C ILE A 503 5.06 -11.78 0.63
N VAL A 504 6.23 -12.40 0.55
CA VAL A 504 6.33 -13.86 0.63
C VAL A 504 5.88 -14.38 2.00
N GLN A 505 6.18 -13.67 3.09
CA GLN A 505 5.72 -14.02 4.43
C GLN A 505 4.20 -13.97 4.56
N VAL A 506 3.53 -12.98 3.95
CA VAL A 506 2.05 -12.94 3.92
C VAL A 506 1.49 -14.20 3.25
N VAL A 507 2.03 -14.58 2.09
CA VAL A 507 1.63 -15.81 1.38
C VAL A 507 1.88 -17.05 2.24
N HIS A 508 3.06 -17.15 2.86
CA HIS A 508 3.41 -18.23 3.77
C HIS A 508 2.40 -18.37 4.91
N LEU A 509 2.06 -17.26 5.58
CA LEU A 509 1.13 -17.24 6.70
C LEU A 509 -0.28 -17.71 6.30
N PHE A 510 -0.78 -17.30 5.13
CA PHE A 510 -2.09 -17.76 4.64
C PHE A 510 -2.09 -19.25 4.30
N ILE A 511 -1.00 -19.78 3.73
CA ILE A 511 -0.82 -21.21 3.46
C ILE A 511 -0.77 -22.00 4.77
N LEU A 512 0.07 -21.56 5.72
CA LEU A 512 0.29 -22.22 7.00
C LEU A 512 -1.01 -22.36 7.81
N ASN A 513 -1.86 -21.33 7.77
CA ASN A 513 -3.16 -21.31 8.44
C ASN A 513 -4.28 -21.96 7.62
N ASN A 514 -3.99 -22.55 6.46
CA ASN A 514 -4.95 -23.24 5.59
C ASN A 514 -6.16 -22.35 5.20
N LEU A 515 -5.90 -21.08 4.89
CA LEU A 515 -6.94 -20.07 4.70
C LEU A 515 -7.53 -20.00 3.29
N GLN A 516 -7.02 -20.80 2.37
CA GLN A 516 -7.48 -20.89 0.98
C GLN A 516 -8.96 -21.32 0.80
N ASN A 517 -9.57 -21.93 1.82
CA ASN A 517 -11.01 -22.23 1.80
C ASN A 517 -11.89 -21.04 2.20
N LEU A 518 -11.30 -20.07 2.92
CA LEU A 518 -12.00 -18.88 3.41
C LEU A 518 -11.74 -17.68 2.50
N PHE A 519 -10.52 -17.55 1.99
CA PHE A 519 -10.12 -16.48 1.10
C PHE A 519 -9.88 -17.01 -0.31
N MET A 520 -10.59 -16.45 -1.28
CA MET A 520 -10.33 -16.73 -2.70
C MET A 520 -9.04 -16.06 -3.19
N GLY A 521 -8.61 -14.99 -2.53
CA GLY A 521 -7.49 -14.18 -2.99
C GLY A 521 -6.92 -13.23 -1.95
N ILE A 522 -5.65 -12.88 -2.17
CA ILE A 522 -5.03 -11.65 -1.68
C ILE A 522 -4.37 -10.95 -2.87
N SER A 523 -4.43 -9.63 -2.91
CA SER A 523 -3.85 -8.82 -3.99
C SER A 523 -2.90 -7.78 -3.41
N ASN A 524 -1.73 -7.64 -4.01
CA ASN A 524 -0.82 -6.54 -3.67
C ASN A 524 -1.00 -5.42 -4.67
N ASP A 525 -1.46 -4.27 -4.20
CA ASP A 525 -1.79 -3.12 -5.02
C ASP A 525 -0.51 -2.31 -5.32
N ASN A 526 0.37 -2.91 -6.12
CA ASN A 526 1.73 -2.43 -6.38
C ASN A 526 2.09 -2.38 -7.87
N GLY A 527 1.09 -2.41 -8.75
CA GLY A 527 1.22 -2.24 -10.20
C GLY A 527 1.46 -0.79 -10.63
N PHE A 528 1.55 0.16 -9.70
CA PHE A 528 1.73 1.58 -9.98
C PHE A 528 3.04 1.91 -10.70
N LEU A 529 3.02 2.98 -11.49
CA LEU A 529 4.21 3.71 -11.93
C LEU A 529 4.71 4.64 -10.82
N ASN A 530 6.01 4.62 -10.54
CA ASN A 530 6.61 5.54 -9.58
C ASN A 530 6.64 6.99 -10.11
N MET A 531 6.74 7.92 -9.16
CA MET A 531 6.81 9.37 -9.34
C MET A 531 8.18 9.90 -8.92
N SER A 532 8.71 10.83 -9.70
CA SER A 532 9.95 11.55 -9.35
C SER A 532 9.74 12.40 -8.09
N PRO A 533 10.75 12.53 -7.20
CA PRO A 533 12.10 11.94 -7.25
C PRO A 533 12.21 10.55 -6.59
N PHE A 534 11.09 9.94 -6.21
CA PHE A 534 11.05 8.71 -5.42
C PHE A 534 11.00 7.46 -6.31
N PHE A 535 12.16 7.09 -6.86
CA PHE A 535 12.23 6.01 -7.84
C PHE A 535 11.98 4.63 -7.23
N PHE A 536 12.69 4.29 -6.14
CA PHE A 536 12.60 2.96 -5.52
C PHE A 536 11.67 2.90 -4.31
N ASP A 537 11.49 4.03 -3.62
CA ASP A 537 10.88 4.08 -2.29
C ASP A 537 9.34 4.07 -2.30
N GLN A 538 8.71 3.99 -3.47
CA GLN A 538 7.25 3.88 -3.62
C GLN A 538 6.82 2.42 -3.78
N ARG A 539 5.55 2.12 -3.49
CA ARG A 539 5.00 0.76 -3.54
C ARG A 539 4.69 0.37 -4.98
N THR A 540 5.73 0.01 -5.71
CA THR A 540 5.70 -0.42 -7.12
C THR A 540 6.43 -1.75 -7.30
N LEU A 541 6.06 -2.54 -8.31
CA LEU A 541 6.81 -3.72 -8.74
C LEU A 541 8.09 -3.34 -9.47
N LEU A 542 7.98 -2.30 -10.30
CA LEU A 542 9.06 -1.81 -11.16
C LEU A 542 9.37 -0.37 -10.78
N THR A 543 10.60 0.07 -11.07
CA THR A 543 10.94 1.49 -11.04
C THR A 543 11.22 1.99 -12.45
N ARG A 544 10.68 3.16 -12.75
CA ARG A 544 10.71 3.85 -14.03
C ARG A 544 11.62 5.08 -13.91
N PHE A 545 12.53 5.20 -14.87
CA PHE A 545 13.36 6.38 -15.08
C PHE A 545 13.06 6.98 -16.45
N ASN A 546 12.72 8.28 -16.47
CA ASN A 546 12.61 9.04 -17.69
C ASN A 546 13.97 9.67 -17.99
N MET A 547 14.69 9.08 -18.95
CA MET A 547 16.03 9.51 -19.33
C MET A 547 15.92 10.75 -20.21
N SER A 548 16.14 11.92 -19.62
CA SER A 548 16.00 13.22 -20.29
C SER A 548 16.90 13.35 -21.52
N PHE A 549 18.11 12.79 -21.48
CA PHE A 549 19.09 12.89 -22.57
C PHE A 549 18.70 12.10 -23.83
N SER A 550 18.06 10.94 -23.66
CA SER A 550 17.70 10.03 -24.76
C SER A 550 16.19 10.02 -25.06
N ASN A 551 15.41 10.84 -24.35
CA ASN A 551 13.94 10.88 -24.39
C ASN A 551 13.31 9.47 -24.35
N CYS A 552 13.86 8.60 -23.50
CA CYS A 552 13.42 7.22 -23.37
C CYS A 552 13.11 6.86 -21.93
N THR A 553 12.08 6.04 -21.75
CA THR A 553 11.68 5.50 -20.46
C THR A 553 12.36 4.15 -20.26
N GLN A 554 13.03 3.96 -19.12
CA GLN A 554 13.63 2.69 -18.71
C GLN A 554 12.97 2.15 -17.46
N PHE A 555 12.82 0.83 -17.38
CA PHE A 555 12.25 0.14 -16.24
C PHE A 555 13.26 -0.81 -15.61
N PHE A 556 13.35 -0.79 -14.28
CA PHE A 556 14.18 -1.70 -13.50
C PHE A 556 13.31 -2.54 -12.56
N LYS A 557 13.65 -3.82 -12.46
CA LYS A 557 12.98 -4.78 -11.57
C LYS A 557 13.40 -4.50 -10.15
N LYS A 558 12.43 -4.24 -9.27
CA LYS A 558 12.69 -4.16 -7.83
C LYS A 558 12.71 -5.57 -7.23
N PRO A 559 13.29 -5.78 -6.04
CA PRO A 559 13.31 -7.09 -5.40
C PRO A 559 11.94 -7.76 -5.26
N VAL A 560 10.87 -6.98 -5.03
CA VAL A 560 9.49 -7.51 -4.97
C VAL A 560 9.02 -8.12 -6.30
N TYR A 561 9.46 -7.61 -7.45
CA TYR A 561 9.18 -8.23 -8.76
C TYR A 561 9.81 -9.62 -8.85
N VAL A 562 11.04 -9.77 -8.35
CA VAL A 562 11.74 -11.06 -8.31
C VAL A 562 11.06 -12.02 -7.33
N ALA A 563 10.69 -11.57 -6.13
CA ALA A 563 9.94 -12.40 -5.18
C ALA A 563 8.59 -12.86 -5.76
N THR A 564 7.90 -12.00 -6.51
CA THR A 564 6.68 -12.37 -7.23
C THR A 564 6.96 -13.45 -8.30
N ALA A 565 8.08 -13.35 -9.01
CA ALA A 565 8.51 -14.40 -9.95
C ALA A 565 8.78 -15.73 -9.24
N LEU A 566 9.45 -15.71 -8.07
CA LEU A 566 9.73 -16.89 -7.25
C LEU A 566 8.43 -17.54 -6.75
N LEU A 567 7.48 -16.75 -6.25
CA LEU A 567 6.16 -17.24 -5.84
C LEU A 567 5.41 -17.95 -6.98
N GLY A 568 5.59 -17.54 -8.24
CA GLY A 568 5.04 -18.24 -9.41
C GLY A 568 5.72 -19.56 -9.76
N LYS A 569 6.87 -19.86 -9.15
CA LYS A 569 7.56 -21.15 -9.25
C LYS A 569 7.09 -22.17 -8.22
N LEU A 570 6.28 -21.77 -7.24
CA LEU A 570 5.66 -22.71 -6.31
C LEU A 570 4.80 -23.73 -7.08
N GLU A 571 4.94 -24.99 -6.69
CA GLU A 571 4.20 -26.10 -7.26
C GLU A 571 2.78 -26.18 -6.65
N ASN A 572 1.94 -27.07 -7.19
CA ASN A 572 0.52 -27.14 -6.82
C ASN A 572 0.24 -27.83 -5.48
N ASN A 573 1.25 -28.35 -4.79
CA ASN A 573 1.09 -28.97 -3.47
C ASN A 573 2.15 -28.45 -2.51
N VAL A 574 1.75 -27.96 -1.35
CA VAL A 574 2.66 -27.54 -0.27
C VAL A 574 2.88 -28.70 0.68
N VAL A 575 4.12 -28.89 1.09
CA VAL A 575 4.54 -29.91 2.06
C VAL A 575 4.46 -29.33 3.47
N SER A 576 3.96 -30.10 4.43
CA SER A 576 3.92 -29.68 5.83
C SER A 576 5.33 -29.55 6.38
N ILE A 577 5.66 -28.43 7.02
CA ILE A 577 6.93 -28.23 7.72
C ILE A 577 6.71 -28.56 9.20
N GLY A 578 7.66 -29.26 9.82
CA GLY A 578 7.67 -29.46 11.27
C GLY A 578 7.68 -28.11 11.98
N SER A 579 6.83 -27.94 12.98
CA SER A 579 6.71 -26.69 13.72
C SER A 579 8.00 -26.38 14.48
N ASP A 580 8.77 -25.41 14.01
CA ASP A 580 9.76 -24.73 14.83
C ASP A 580 9.26 -23.30 15.05
N SER A 581 8.50 -23.10 16.12
CA SER A 581 7.75 -21.89 16.42
C SER A 581 8.60 -20.67 16.78
N ASN A 582 9.94 -20.77 16.66
CA ASN A 582 10.90 -19.81 17.22
C ASN A 582 12.01 -19.36 16.25
N SER A 583 11.90 -19.58 14.94
CA SER A 583 12.86 -19.02 13.99
C SER A 583 12.32 -17.86 13.17
N SER A 584 13.14 -16.82 13.03
CA SER A 584 13.05 -15.77 12.01
C SER A 584 13.21 -16.27 10.57
N LEU A 585 13.23 -17.58 10.36
CA LEU A 585 13.38 -18.28 9.10
C LEU A 585 12.11 -19.10 8.86
N SER A 586 11.38 -18.74 7.79
CA SER A 586 10.19 -19.42 7.29
C SER A 586 10.51 -20.12 5.97
N GLY A 587 9.76 -21.17 5.64
CA GLY A 587 9.89 -21.89 4.37
C GLY A 587 8.53 -22.15 3.71
N ILE A 588 8.47 -22.16 2.39
CA ILE A 588 7.34 -22.66 1.61
C ILE A 588 7.86 -23.77 0.69
N PRO A 589 7.91 -25.03 1.16
CA PRO A 589 8.23 -26.17 0.32
C PRO A 589 7.01 -26.61 -0.47
N SER A 590 7.18 -26.81 -1.76
CA SER A 590 6.13 -27.25 -2.67
C SER A 590 6.64 -28.30 -3.63
N ILE A 591 5.78 -29.25 -4.00
CA ILE A 591 6.04 -30.35 -4.91
C ILE A 591 4.92 -30.49 -5.94
N ASN A 592 5.26 -30.94 -7.14
CA ASN A 592 4.28 -31.07 -8.23
C ASN A 592 3.25 -32.18 -8.00
N SER A 593 3.60 -33.24 -7.26
CA SER A 593 2.73 -34.37 -6.95
C SER A 593 3.04 -34.97 -5.59
N CYS A 594 2.01 -35.20 -4.79
CA CYS A 594 2.11 -35.83 -3.48
C CYS A 594 2.48 -37.32 -3.49
N LYS A 595 2.27 -38.01 -4.62
CA LYS A 595 2.53 -39.46 -4.73
C LYS A 595 3.89 -39.76 -5.33
N ASN A 596 4.24 -39.03 -6.39
CA ASN A 596 5.48 -39.20 -7.16
C ASN A 596 6.00 -37.81 -7.55
N ALA A 597 6.62 -37.10 -6.61
CA ALA A 597 7.20 -35.79 -6.89
C ALA A 597 8.33 -35.93 -7.90
N SER A 598 8.31 -35.13 -8.97
CA SER A 598 9.40 -35.05 -9.96
C SER A 598 10.04 -33.65 -10.01
N SER A 599 9.42 -32.68 -9.36
CA SER A 599 9.96 -31.33 -9.15
C SER A 599 9.54 -30.81 -7.79
N SER A 600 10.39 -29.97 -7.21
CA SER A 600 10.13 -29.28 -5.96
C SER A 600 10.64 -27.84 -6.02
N THR A 601 9.91 -26.93 -5.40
CA THR A 601 10.34 -25.56 -5.17
C THR A 601 10.25 -25.28 -3.67
N VAL A 602 11.36 -24.83 -3.08
CA VAL A 602 11.41 -24.37 -1.69
C VAL A 602 11.77 -22.91 -1.70
N ILE A 603 10.88 -22.06 -1.19
CA ILE A 603 11.17 -20.64 -0.96
C ILE A 603 11.48 -20.46 0.52
N LEU A 604 12.62 -19.89 0.83
CA LEU A 604 13.03 -19.57 2.20
C LEU A 604 12.97 -18.06 2.39
N THR A 605 12.40 -17.63 3.51
CA THR A 605 12.31 -16.21 3.85
C THR A 605 12.77 -15.95 5.26
N THR A 606 13.40 -14.80 5.45
CA THR A 606 13.75 -14.32 6.78
C THR A 606 13.33 -12.87 6.95
N LEU A 607 12.74 -12.59 8.11
CA LEU A 607 12.37 -11.25 8.55
C LEU A 607 12.93 -11.09 9.96
N GLY A 608 13.91 -10.20 10.13
CA GLY A 608 14.56 -9.96 11.41
C GLY A 608 15.68 -8.92 11.32
N GLN A 609 15.98 -8.26 12.43
CA GLN A 609 17.08 -7.31 12.50
C GLN A 609 18.43 -8.03 12.70
N GLY A 610 19.30 -7.94 11.70
CA GLY A 610 20.75 -7.86 11.87
C GLY A 610 21.53 -9.08 12.35
N ASN A 611 20.89 -10.16 12.77
CA ASN A 611 21.62 -11.37 13.17
C ASN A 611 21.77 -12.33 11.98
N PRO A 612 23.00 -12.77 11.66
CA PRO A 612 23.20 -13.81 10.66
C PRO A 612 22.45 -15.07 11.09
N ILE A 613 21.75 -15.70 10.13
CA ILE A 613 21.12 -17.00 10.36
C ILE A 613 22.24 -18.01 10.62
N THR A 614 22.35 -18.47 11.85
CA THR A 614 23.26 -19.56 12.25
C THR A 614 22.58 -20.94 12.23
N LYS A 615 21.31 -21.01 11.81
CA LYS A 615 20.57 -22.27 11.63
C LYS A 615 21.03 -22.96 10.35
N SER A 616 21.44 -24.22 10.47
CA SER A 616 21.58 -25.12 9.32
C SER A 616 20.21 -25.46 8.73
N ILE A 617 20.16 -25.63 7.41
CA ILE A 617 18.95 -26.04 6.68
C ILE A 617 19.21 -27.42 6.11
N GLU A 618 18.33 -28.36 6.41
CA GLU A 618 18.40 -29.73 5.91
C GLU A 618 17.17 -30.00 5.05
N ILE A 619 17.37 -30.36 3.79
CA ILE A 619 16.28 -30.72 2.87
C ILE A 619 16.38 -32.21 2.60
N VAL A 620 15.38 -32.97 3.04
CA VAL A 620 15.29 -34.41 2.83
C VAL A 620 14.49 -34.66 1.55
N PHE A 621 15.12 -35.27 0.56
CA PHE A 621 14.52 -35.57 -0.75
C PHE A 621 13.86 -36.96 -0.76
N PRO A 622 12.88 -37.21 -1.66
CA PRO A 622 12.28 -38.53 -1.81
C PRO A 622 13.25 -39.57 -2.37
N PHE A 623 13.24 -40.77 -1.78
CA PHE A 623 14.10 -41.91 -2.18
C PHE A 623 13.92 -42.35 -3.66
N SER A 624 12.84 -41.95 -4.33
CA SER A 624 12.52 -42.31 -5.72
C SER A 624 13.08 -41.35 -6.78
N TRP A 625 13.82 -40.32 -6.38
CA TRP A 625 14.45 -39.38 -7.32
C TRP A 625 15.66 -40.04 -8.00
N GLY A 626 15.41 -40.60 -9.18
CA GLY A 626 16.45 -41.27 -9.98
C GLY A 626 17.62 -40.35 -10.40
N PRO A 627 18.68 -40.93 -10.99
CA PRO A 627 19.88 -40.19 -11.39
C PRO A 627 19.53 -39.21 -12.53
N GLY A 628 19.29 -37.94 -12.19
CA GLY A 628 18.85 -36.91 -13.13
C GLY A 628 18.36 -35.61 -12.47
N THR A 629 18.19 -35.60 -11.15
CA THR A 629 17.80 -34.40 -10.38
C THR A 629 18.83 -33.28 -10.57
N ARG A 630 18.43 -32.18 -11.22
CA ARG A 630 19.20 -30.94 -11.23
C ARG A 630 18.77 -30.09 -10.03
N LEU A 631 19.65 -29.95 -9.04
CA LEU A 631 19.52 -28.89 -8.05
C LEU A 631 19.87 -27.56 -8.73
N SER A 632 18.88 -26.70 -8.95
CA SER A 632 19.11 -25.30 -9.28
C SER A 632 18.81 -24.47 -8.05
N THR A 633 19.85 -24.14 -7.28
CA THR A 633 19.74 -23.16 -6.20
C THR A 633 19.82 -21.77 -6.81
N ILE A 634 18.73 -21.01 -6.74
CA ILE A 634 18.73 -19.58 -7.04
C ILE A 634 18.68 -18.88 -5.68
N PHE A 635 19.77 -18.21 -5.30
CA PHE A 635 19.83 -17.37 -4.10
C PHE A 635 19.14 -16.03 -4.33
#